data_AF-A0A7X6I9D5-F1
#
_entry.id   AF-A0A7X6I9D5-F1
#
_cell.length_a   1.000
_cell.length_b   1.000
_cell.length_c   1.000
_cell.angle_alpha   90.00
_cell.angle_beta   90.00
_cell.angle_gamma   90.00
#
_symmetry.space_group_name_H-M   'P 1'
#
loop_
_entity.id
_entity.type
_entity.pdbx_description
1 polymer ?
#
loop_
_entity_poly.entity_id
_entity_poly.type
_entity_poly.pdbx_seq_one_letter_code
_entity_poly.pdbx_strand_id
1 'polypeptide(L)'
;MQPARAKIMGHPIHPMLVVFPIGLYIISFVFDLVYLSIGDPFWFRMAYWTMLGGLIGNVAAAIPGFLDYLTLPPKTEARQIATYHMGIGVTLAILYFANLLLRDWGVIAANQQPWGVVILNLVGVLLIGLQGWLGGELVYKHGVGVEEKGRTGEERFRRVA
;
A
#
# COMPACT_ATOMS: atom_id res chain seq x y z
N MET A 1 -10.12 0.15 -20.73
CA MET A 1 -8.85 0.25 -19.97
C MET A 1 -8.47 1.72 -19.86
N GLN A 2 -7.92 2.15 -18.73
CA GLN A 2 -7.59 3.55 -18.51
C GLN A 2 -6.13 3.69 -18.06
N PRO A 3 -5.32 4.50 -18.78
CA PRO A 3 -3.90 4.63 -18.48
C PRO A 3 -3.69 5.43 -17.19
N ALA A 4 -2.68 5.06 -16.40
CA ALA A 4 -2.24 5.84 -15.26
C ALA A 4 -1.79 7.25 -15.70
N ARG A 5 -2.08 8.27 -14.90
CA ARG A 5 -1.66 9.66 -15.15
C ARG A 5 -0.23 9.91 -14.68
N ALA A 6 0.14 9.34 -13.53
CA ALA A 6 1.46 9.51 -12.96
C ALA A 6 2.39 8.40 -13.48
N LYS A 7 3.24 8.73 -14.46
CA LYS A 7 4.18 7.79 -15.08
C LYS A 7 5.60 8.32 -15.13
N ILE A 8 6.58 7.43 -15.00
CA ILE A 8 7.99 7.69 -15.34
C ILE A 8 8.38 6.69 -16.43
N MET A 9 8.85 7.20 -17.57
CA MET A 9 9.25 6.37 -18.73
C MET A 9 8.19 5.36 -19.19
N GLY A 10 6.89 5.72 -19.09
CA GLY A 10 5.76 4.86 -19.47
C GLY A 10 5.27 3.91 -18.37
N HIS A 11 5.99 3.79 -17.26
CA HIS A 11 5.62 2.93 -16.14
C HIS A 11 4.84 3.70 -15.05
N PRO A 12 3.75 3.13 -14.51
CA PRO A 12 2.93 3.80 -13.51
C PRO A 12 3.69 3.92 -12.18
N ILE A 13 3.72 5.13 -11.61
CA ILE A 13 4.49 5.43 -10.39
C ILE A 13 3.84 4.79 -9.15
N HIS A 14 2.51 4.79 -9.08
CA HIS A 14 1.80 4.27 -7.91
C HIS A 14 2.15 2.79 -7.61
N PRO A 15 2.09 1.85 -8.57
CA PRO A 15 2.54 0.47 -8.37
C PRO A 15 4.02 0.31 -7.99
N MET A 16 4.90 1.24 -8.39
CA MET A 16 6.30 1.22 -7.95
C MET A 16 6.44 1.59 -6.49
N LEU A 17 5.63 2.52 -5.99
CA LEU A 17 5.75 3.03 -4.63
C LEU A 17 5.05 2.13 -3.60
N VAL A 18 3.97 1.44 -3.97
CA VAL A 18 3.21 0.59 -3.01
C VAL A 18 4.02 -0.59 -2.47
N VAL A 19 5.12 -1.00 -3.11
CA VAL A 19 6.00 -2.06 -2.59
C VAL A 19 6.61 -1.69 -1.23
N PHE A 20 6.92 -0.41 -1.02
CA PHE A 20 7.50 0.09 0.22
C PHE A 20 6.54 -0.04 1.41
N PRO A 21 5.34 0.57 1.43
CA PRO A 21 4.42 0.41 2.55
C PRO A 21 4.03 -1.05 2.78
N ILE A 22 3.79 -1.83 1.72
CA ILE A 22 3.41 -3.26 1.88
C ILE A 22 4.52 -4.03 2.61
N GLY A 23 5.76 -3.97 2.10
CA GLY A 23 6.87 -4.71 2.71
C GLY A 23 7.21 -4.21 4.11
N LEU A 24 7.25 -2.89 4.31
CA LEU A 24 7.66 -2.27 5.57
C LEU A 24 6.64 -2.48 6.70
N TYR A 25 5.35 -2.44 6.39
CA TYR A 25 4.33 -2.77 7.39
C TYR A 25 4.33 -4.25 7.76
N ILE A 26 4.44 -5.16 6.78
CA ILE A 26 4.51 -6.60 7.05
C ILE A 26 5.75 -6.94 7.89
N ILE A 27 6.93 -6.42 7.54
CA ILE A 27 8.15 -6.70 8.31
C ILE A 27 8.10 -6.07 9.70
N SER A 28 7.42 -4.92 9.88
CA SER A 28 7.22 -4.34 11.21
C SER A 28 6.47 -5.30 12.14
N PHE A 29 5.46 -6.00 11.61
CA PHE A 29 4.72 -7.01 12.37
C PHE A 29 5.56 -8.26 12.65
N VAL A 30 6.40 -8.68 11.71
CA VAL A 30 7.37 -9.76 11.96
C VAL A 30 8.30 -9.39 13.12
N PHE A 31 8.80 -8.15 13.16
CA PHE A 31 9.65 -7.70 14.27
C PHE A 31 8.92 -7.63 15.61
N ASP A 32 7.62 -7.31 15.62
CA ASP A 32 6.79 -7.46 16.83
C ASP A 32 6.76 -8.91 17.33
N LEU A 33 6.57 -9.88 16.44
CA LEU A 33 6.56 -11.30 16.81
C LEU A 33 7.92 -11.77 17.32
N VAL A 34 9.01 -11.31 16.70
CA VAL A 34 10.37 -11.60 17.19
C VAL A 34 10.56 -11.01 18.59
N TYR A 35 10.18 -9.74 18.82
CA TYR A 35 10.23 -9.14 20.15
C TYR A 35 9.43 -9.94 21.18
N LEU A 36 8.20 -10.36 20.87
CA LEU A 36 7.39 -11.19 21.76
C LEU A 36 8.02 -12.55 22.07
N SER A 37 8.81 -13.10 21.15
CA SER A 37 9.43 -14.42 21.31
C SER A 37 10.72 -14.40 22.14
N ILE A 38 11.58 -13.39 21.97
CA ILE A 38 12.91 -13.35 22.59
C ILE A 38 13.11 -12.20 23.58
N GLY A 39 12.19 -11.23 23.64
CA GLY A 39 12.21 -10.13 24.61
C GLY A 39 13.28 -9.06 24.37
N ASP A 40 14.06 -9.13 23.28
CA ASP A 40 15.10 -8.14 22.99
C ASP A 40 14.48 -6.83 22.44
N PRO A 41 14.61 -5.68 23.16
CA PRO A 41 14.04 -4.39 22.75
C PRO A 41 14.55 -3.86 21.41
N PHE A 42 15.65 -4.40 20.87
CA PHE A 42 16.09 -4.12 19.51
C PHE A 42 14.97 -4.35 18.48
N TRP A 43 14.25 -5.47 18.56
CA TRP A 43 13.22 -5.82 17.58
C TRP A 43 11.99 -4.92 17.67
N PHE A 44 11.62 -4.49 18.87
CA PHE A 44 10.54 -3.53 19.05
C PHE A 44 10.88 -2.15 18.43
N ARG A 45 12.15 -1.71 18.54
CA ARG A 45 12.65 -0.50 17.84
C ARG A 45 12.66 -0.68 16.33
N MET A 46 13.05 -1.86 15.84
CA MET A 46 13.02 -2.15 14.40
C MET A 46 11.59 -2.14 13.84
N ALA A 47 10.62 -2.69 14.59
CA ALA A 47 9.19 -2.59 14.25
C ALA A 47 8.75 -1.13 14.11
N TYR A 48 9.13 -0.27 15.05
CA TYR A 48 8.84 1.17 14.99
C TYR A 48 9.42 1.86 13.74
N TRP A 49 10.72 1.69 13.47
CA TRP A 49 11.37 2.41 12.35
C TRP A 49 10.91 1.92 10.98
N THR A 50 10.69 0.62 10.83
CA THR A 50 10.12 0.07 9.60
C THR A 50 8.67 0.53 9.40
N MET A 51 7.87 0.56 10.45
CA MET A 51 6.51 1.10 10.41
C MET A 51 6.48 2.58 9.99
N LEU A 52 7.39 3.41 10.52
CA LEU A 52 7.53 4.81 10.10
C LEU A 52 7.91 4.93 8.62
N GLY A 53 8.87 4.13 8.16
CA GLY A 53 9.21 4.06 6.73
C GLY A 53 8.03 3.63 5.86
N GLY A 54 7.23 2.67 6.34
CA GLY A 54 6.00 2.23 5.69
C GLY A 54 4.96 3.34 5.60
N LEU A 55 4.80 4.14 6.65
CA LEU A 55 3.91 5.30 6.65
C LEU A 55 4.34 6.37 5.64
N ILE A 56 5.63 6.68 5.58
CA ILE A 56 6.19 7.59 4.59
C ILE A 56 5.94 7.06 3.16
N GLY A 57 6.20 5.77 2.94
CA GLY A 57 5.92 5.09 1.67
C GLY A 57 4.44 5.11 1.29
N ASN A 58 3.54 4.92 2.27
CA ASN A 58 2.09 4.97 2.06
C ASN A 58 1.65 6.37 1.59
N VAL A 59 2.09 7.42 2.28
CA VAL A 59 1.80 8.81 1.89
C VAL A 59 2.38 9.13 0.51
N ALA A 60 3.62 8.71 0.25
CA ALA A 60 4.25 8.90 -1.05
C ALA A 60 3.49 8.19 -2.19
N ALA A 61 3.00 6.97 -1.96
CA ALA A 61 2.20 6.21 -2.93
C ALA A 61 0.78 6.76 -3.12
N ALA A 62 0.19 7.36 -2.08
CA ALA A 62 -1.16 7.91 -2.12
C ALA A 62 -1.28 9.08 -3.10
N ILE A 63 -0.22 9.89 -3.27
CA ILE A 63 -0.22 11.05 -4.19
C ILE A 63 -0.45 10.61 -5.64
N PRO A 64 0.40 9.78 -6.29
CA PRO A 64 0.16 9.32 -7.65
C PRO A 64 -1.11 8.46 -7.74
N GLY A 65 -1.43 7.66 -6.71
CA GLY A 65 -2.66 6.86 -6.68
C GLY A 65 -3.93 7.72 -6.73
N PHE A 66 -3.94 8.86 -6.05
CA PHE A 66 -5.04 9.82 -6.12
C PHE A 66 -5.13 10.50 -7.49
N LEU A 67 -3.99 10.85 -8.10
CA LEU A 67 -3.97 11.39 -9.46
C LEU A 67 -4.52 10.40 -10.49
N ASP A 68 -4.21 9.12 -10.34
CA ASP A 68 -4.76 8.02 -11.15
C ASP A 68 -6.27 7.86 -10.89
N TYR A 69 -6.72 7.90 -9.64
CA TYR A 69 -8.14 7.85 -9.27
C TYR A 69 -8.98 8.95 -9.94
N LEU A 70 -8.46 10.18 -10.04
CA LEU A 70 -9.14 11.30 -10.70
C LEU A 70 -9.40 11.07 -12.19
N THR A 71 -8.74 10.11 -12.82
CA THR A 71 -8.98 9.73 -14.23
C THR A 71 -10.17 8.80 -14.41
N LEU A 72 -10.58 8.12 -13.35
CA LEU A 72 -11.64 7.12 -13.40
C LEU A 72 -13.00 7.81 -13.63
N PRO A 73 -13.83 7.35 -14.58
CA PRO A 73 -15.13 7.93 -14.84
C PRO A 73 -16.03 7.78 -13.62
N PRO A 74 -16.80 8.82 -13.27
CA PRO A 74 -17.78 8.73 -12.20
C PRO A 74 -18.79 7.61 -12.48
N LYS A 75 -19.35 7.02 -11.41
CA LYS A 75 -20.40 5.99 -11.47
C LYS A 75 -20.00 4.70 -12.21
N THR A 76 -18.73 4.30 -12.11
CA THR A 76 -18.23 3.00 -12.61
C THR A 76 -17.84 2.08 -11.46
N GLU A 77 -17.95 0.76 -11.66
CA GLU A 77 -17.51 -0.26 -10.70
C GLU A 77 -16.01 -0.07 -10.36
N ALA A 78 -15.17 0.18 -11.37
CA ALA A 78 -13.76 0.45 -11.18
C ALA A 78 -13.51 1.65 -10.25
N ARG A 79 -14.26 2.75 -10.40
CA ARG A 79 -14.12 3.91 -9.50
C ARG A 79 -14.62 3.62 -8.08
N GLN A 80 -15.66 2.80 -7.94
CA GLN A 80 -16.15 2.38 -6.64
C GLN A 80 -15.11 1.53 -5.90
N ILE A 81 -14.53 0.52 -6.56
CA ILE A 81 -13.44 -0.30 -6.02
C ILE A 81 -12.22 0.56 -5.69
N ALA A 82 -11.85 1.49 -6.56
CA ALA A 82 -10.75 2.42 -6.30
C ALA A 82 -11.01 3.34 -5.09
N THR A 83 -12.27 3.72 -4.86
CA THR A 83 -12.67 4.48 -3.67
C THR A 83 -12.52 3.64 -2.40
N TYR A 84 -12.95 2.38 -2.41
CA TYR A 84 -12.73 1.48 -1.27
C TYR A 84 -11.25 1.23 -1.02
N HIS A 85 -10.47 0.96 -2.08
CA HIS A 85 -9.03 0.79 -2.01
C HIS A 85 -8.33 2.01 -1.39
N MET A 86 -8.66 3.22 -1.86
CA MET A 86 -8.13 4.47 -1.30
C MET A 86 -8.57 4.69 0.15
N GLY A 87 -9.82 4.37 0.49
CA GLY A 87 -10.33 4.46 1.86
C GLY A 87 -9.58 3.56 2.84
N ILE A 88 -9.25 2.34 2.43
CA ILE A 88 -8.38 1.46 3.23
C ILE A 88 -6.98 2.06 3.37
N GLY A 89 -6.43 2.69 2.31
CA GLY A 89 -5.11 3.31 2.34
C GLY A 89 -4.99 4.45 3.36
N VAL A 90 -6.03 5.29 3.43
CA VAL A 90 -6.16 6.34 4.45
C VAL A 90 -6.32 5.73 5.84
N THR A 91 -7.15 4.69 5.97
CA THR A 91 -7.36 3.99 7.25
C THR A 91 -6.06 3.39 7.77
N LEU A 92 -5.26 2.76 6.90
CA LEU A 92 -3.93 2.24 7.22
C LEU A 92 -2.99 3.37 7.67
N ALA A 93 -2.98 4.51 6.98
CA ALA A 93 -2.14 5.65 7.38
C ALA A 93 -2.49 6.14 8.80
N ILE A 94 -3.79 6.28 9.11
CA ILE A 94 -4.26 6.70 10.44
C ILE A 94 -3.91 5.64 11.49
N LEU A 95 -4.19 4.36 11.20
CA LEU A 95 -3.92 3.25 12.11
C LEU A 95 -2.43 3.16 12.45
N TYR A 96 -1.56 3.21 11.45
CA TYR A 96 -0.11 3.12 11.66
C TYR A 96 0.46 4.37 12.30
N PHE A 97 -0.07 5.55 12.00
CA PHE A 97 0.29 6.77 12.73
C PHE A 97 -0.08 6.68 14.21
N ALA A 98 -1.31 6.25 14.53
CA ALA A 98 -1.72 6.02 15.92
C ALA A 98 -0.85 4.97 16.61
N ASN A 99 -0.49 3.89 15.91
CA ASN A 99 0.40 2.85 16.42
C ASN A 99 1.80 3.42 16.75
N LEU A 100 2.37 4.25 15.88
CA LEU A 100 3.65 4.92 16.13
C LEU A 100 3.60 5.82 17.37
N LEU A 101 2.51 6.57 17.58
CA LEU A 101 2.33 7.41 18.77
C LEU A 101 2.30 6.58 20.07
N LEU A 102 1.70 5.39 20.03
CA LEU A 102 1.61 4.49 21.18
C LEU A 102 2.93 3.78 21.51
N ARG A 103 3.91 3.79 20.58
CA ARG A 103 5.18 3.07 20.72
C ARG A 103 6.33 3.91 21.26
N ASP A 104 6.10 5.20 21.54
CA ASP A 104 7.09 6.13 22.11
C ASP A 104 8.50 5.96 21.52
N TRP A 105 8.65 6.17 20.21
CA TRP A 105 9.93 6.02 19.48
C TRP A 105 10.55 4.61 19.52
N GLY A 106 9.72 3.59 19.72
CA GLY A 106 10.17 2.21 19.87
C GLY A 106 10.71 1.90 21.27
N VAL A 107 10.30 2.66 22.27
CA VAL A 107 10.62 2.42 23.68
C VAL A 107 9.36 1.99 24.40
N ILE A 108 9.39 0.80 24.99
CA ILE A 108 8.37 0.35 25.93
C ILE A 108 8.94 0.49 27.35
N ALA A 109 8.18 1.10 28.25
CA ALA A 109 8.54 1.11 29.67
C ALA A 109 8.61 -0.34 30.18
N ALA A 110 9.57 -0.66 31.04
CA ALA A 110 9.89 -2.03 31.46
C ALA A 110 8.70 -2.87 32.00
N ASN A 111 7.59 -2.23 32.37
CA ASN A 111 6.38 -2.86 32.90
C ASN A 111 5.17 -2.84 31.93
N GLN A 112 5.31 -2.29 30.72
CA GLN A 112 4.21 -2.23 29.76
C GLN A 112 4.22 -3.43 28.83
N GLN A 113 3.05 -4.07 28.70
CA GLN A 113 2.86 -5.18 27.79
C GLN A 113 2.56 -4.65 26.37
N PRO A 114 3.28 -5.10 25.32
CA PRO A 114 3.15 -4.59 23.96
C PRO A 114 1.86 -5.04 23.23
N TRP A 115 1.01 -5.87 23.82
CA TRP A 115 -0.08 -6.55 23.11
C TRP A 115 -1.01 -5.60 22.35
N GLY A 116 -1.33 -4.42 22.90
CA GLY A 116 -2.18 -3.45 22.22
C GLY A 116 -1.61 -2.97 20.88
N VAL A 117 -0.33 -2.59 20.86
CA VAL A 117 0.35 -2.10 19.64
C VAL A 117 0.66 -3.21 18.64
N VAL A 118 0.84 -4.45 19.12
CA VAL A 118 1.02 -5.63 18.27
C VAL A 118 -0.29 -6.06 17.61
N ILE A 119 -1.40 -6.11 18.35
CA ILE A 119 -2.73 -6.41 17.81
C ILE A 119 -3.13 -5.35 16.77
N LEU A 120 -2.86 -4.07 17.06
CA LEU A 120 -3.11 -3.00 16.10
C LEU A 120 -2.30 -3.21 14.82
N ASN A 121 -1.05 -3.66 14.92
CA ASN A 121 -0.22 -3.96 13.76
C ASN A 121 -0.74 -5.19 12.98
N LEU A 122 -1.20 -6.23 13.66
CA LEU A 122 -1.86 -7.38 13.03
C LEU A 122 -3.09 -6.96 12.21
N VAL A 123 -3.96 -6.11 12.78
CA VAL A 123 -5.11 -5.55 12.05
C VAL A 123 -4.65 -4.78 10.81
N GLY A 124 -3.57 -4.00 10.92
CA GLY A 124 -2.94 -3.33 9.78
C GLY A 124 -2.52 -4.30 8.68
N VAL A 125 -1.82 -5.40 9.01
CA VAL A 125 -1.40 -6.43 8.05
C VAL A 125 -2.60 -7.10 7.36
N LEU A 126 -3.67 -7.39 8.09
CA LEU A 126 -4.90 -7.94 7.50
C LEU A 126 -5.57 -6.95 6.52
N LEU A 127 -5.61 -5.67 6.88
CA LEU A 127 -6.12 -4.60 6.01
C LEU A 127 -5.25 -4.42 4.76
N ILE A 128 -3.92 -4.59 4.85
CA ILE A 128 -3.02 -4.60 3.68
C ILE A 128 -3.39 -5.74 2.73
N GLY A 129 -3.70 -6.93 3.25
CA GLY A 129 -4.18 -8.06 2.45
C GLY A 129 -5.47 -7.72 1.68
N LEU A 130 -6.44 -7.12 2.36
CA LEU A 130 -7.69 -6.66 1.75
C LEU A 130 -7.45 -5.55 0.70
N GLN A 131 -6.61 -4.57 1.00
CA GLN A 131 -6.25 -3.50 0.06
C GLN A 131 -5.56 -4.06 -1.18
N GLY A 132 -4.65 -5.03 -1.00
CA GLY A 132 -3.96 -5.75 -2.06
C GLY A 132 -4.92 -6.49 -2.98
N TRP A 133 -5.95 -7.14 -2.43
CA TRP A 133 -7.01 -7.77 -3.20
C TRP A 133 -7.72 -6.76 -4.11
N LEU A 134 -8.18 -5.63 -3.55
CA LEU A 134 -8.87 -4.59 -4.33
C LEU A 134 -7.95 -3.99 -5.40
N GLY A 135 -6.66 -3.79 -5.09
CA GLY A 135 -5.66 -3.32 -6.04
C GLY A 135 -5.46 -4.31 -7.20
N GLY A 136 -5.40 -5.61 -6.89
CA GLY A 136 -5.39 -6.68 -7.88
C GLY A 136 -6.63 -6.66 -8.77
N GLU A 137 -7.82 -6.48 -8.20
CA GLU A 137 -9.06 -6.40 -8.98
C GLU A 137 -9.06 -5.20 -9.94
N LEU A 138 -8.59 -4.03 -9.50
CA LEU A 138 -8.45 -2.86 -10.36
C LEU A 138 -7.54 -3.11 -11.56
N VAL A 139 -6.40 -3.78 -11.35
CA VAL A 139 -5.43 -4.05 -12.42
C VAL A 139 -5.91 -5.18 -13.32
N TYR A 140 -6.28 -6.33 -12.76
CA TYR A 140 -6.51 -7.57 -13.52
C TYR A 140 -7.93 -7.68 -14.09
N LYS A 141 -8.95 -7.17 -13.40
CA LYS A 141 -10.36 -7.23 -13.87
C LYS A 141 -10.76 -5.96 -14.63
N HIS A 142 -10.32 -4.79 -14.16
CA HIS A 142 -10.73 -3.51 -14.74
C HIS A 142 -9.67 -2.85 -15.64
N GLY A 143 -8.44 -3.38 -15.70
CA GLY A 143 -7.37 -2.86 -16.55
C GLY A 143 -6.98 -1.41 -16.23
N VAL A 144 -7.05 -1.03 -14.95
CA VAL A 144 -6.61 0.27 -14.46
C VAL A 144 -5.08 0.32 -14.45
N GLY A 145 -4.49 1.36 -15.04
CA GLY A 145 -3.04 1.54 -15.10
C GLY A 145 -2.33 0.74 -16.20
N VAL A 146 -3.06 -0.06 -16.98
CA VAL A 146 -2.53 -0.82 -18.12
C VAL A 146 -2.81 -0.04 -19.41
N GLU A 147 -1.76 0.26 -20.18
CA GLU A 147 -1.92 0.72 -21.55
C GLU A 147 -2.24 -0.47 -22.45
N GLU A 148 -3.29 -0.34 -23.26
CA GLU A 148 -3.49 -1.23 -24.39
C GLU A 148 -2.29 -1.06 -25.32
N LYS A 149 -1.47 -2.11 -25.50
CA LYS A 149 -0.66 -2.23 -26.70
C LYS A 149 -1.65 -2.34 -27.86
N GLY A 150 -2.04 -1.20 -28.40
CA GLY A 150 -3.09 -1.13 -29.39
C GLY A 150 -2.82 -2.07 -30.55
N ARG A 151 -3.93 -2.49 -31.16
CA ARG A 151 -4.13 -2.93 -32.55
C ARG A 151 -3.41 -2.10 -33.63
N THR A 152 -2.54 -1.16 -33.27
CA THR A 152 -1.66 -0.41 -34.18
C THR A 152 -0.56 -1.29 -34.78
N GLY A 153 -0.19 -2.42 -34.14
CA GLY A 153 0.69 -3.41 -34.75
C GLY A 153 0.04 -4.15 -35.93
N GLU A 154 -1.18 -4.66 -35.73
CA GLU A 154 -1.93 -5.38 -36.77
C GLU A 154 -2.40 -4.47 -37.90
N GLU A 155 -2.85 -3.24 -37.62
CA GLU A 155 -3.24 -2.30 -38.67
C GLU A 155 -2.04 -1.77 -39.48
N ARG A 156 -0.85 -1.67 -38.86
CA ARG A 156 0.38 -1.30 -39.56
C ARG A 156 0.96 -2.45 -40.38
N PHE A 157 0.71 -3.71 -40.01
CA PHE A 157 1.03 -4.87 -40.85
C PHE A 157 0.05 -5.03 -42.02
N ARG A 158 -1.26 -4.84 -41.80
CA ARG A 158 -2.29 -4.93 -42.86
C ARG A 158 -2.23 -3.83 -43.91
N ARG A 159 -1.59 -2.69 -43.62
CA ARG A 159 -1.38 -1.62 -44.62
C ARG A 159 -0.13 -1.82 -45.49
N VAL A 160 0.69 -2.82 -45.18
CA VAL A 160 1.98 -3.08 -45.84
C VAL A 160 1.99 -4.46 -46.54
N ALA A 161 0.94 -5.26 -46.35
CA ALA A 161 0.66 -6.52 -47.06
C ALA A 161 -0.46 -6.29 -48.08
#